data_AF-A0A2I0J503-F1
#
_entry.id   AF-A0A2I0J503-F1
#
_cell.length_a   1.000
_cell.length_b   1.000
_cell.length_c   1.000
_cell.angle_alpha   90.00
_cell.angle_beta   90.00
_cell.angle_gamma   90.00
#
_symmetry.space_group_name_H-M   'P 1'
#
loop_
_entity.id
_entity.type
_entity.pdbx_description
1 polymer ?
#
loop_
_entity_poly.entity_id
_entity_poly.type
_entity_poly.pdbx_seq_one_letter_code
_entity_poly.pdbx_strand_id
1 'polypeptide(L)'
;MPLFICLSLDNVSGGLTEWKGLLKDYWTRFSSYCNRAATVHIHQVEKMLEKKFGDFLFASLPDNTRTCPSCLEGTLIFKVSRYGAGYFIGCDQHPKCKYIAKTLYGEEEEDAVPQNNNTTIEEPKLLGLHPVSNEKILLKNGPYGFYVQLGEDRKNCTPKRASIGQLKDVDSITVEDALELLRYPITLGEHPKDKQPVVLKLAKVGFTIRHRRTIATVPKNLKPGNITMEKALELLSSKDVRRCGRPKGKPKVEEALEMM
;
A
#
# COMPACT_ATOMS: atom_id res chain seq x y z
N MET A 1 -20.20 -13.32 33.18
CA MET A 1 -20.95 -12.63 32.11
C MET A 1 -21.47 -13.56 31.01
N PRO A 2 -20.69 -14.48 30.39
CA PRO A 2 -21.18 -15.29 29.26
C PRO A 2 -22.27 -16.31 29.66
N LEU A 3 -22.14 -16.95 30.84
CA LEU A 3 -23.13 -17.90 31.37
C LEU A 3 -24.52 -17.29 31.64
N PHE A 4 -24.58 -15.99 31.95
CA PHE A 4 -25.84 -15.31 32.26
C PHE A 4 -26.66 -15.00 31.00
N ILE A 5 -25.98 -14.76 29.88
CA ILE A 5 -26.61 -14.44 28.59
C ILE A 5 -27.26 -15.70 28.02
N CYS A 6 -26.56 -16.85 28.04
CA CYS A 6 -27.11 -18.12 27.58
C CYS A 6 -28.37 -18.52 28.35
N LEU A 7 -28.30 -18.50 29.69
CA LEU A 7 -29.44 -18.85 30.54
C LEU A 7 -30.64 -17.90 30.36
N SER A 8 -30.37 -16.61 30.09
CA SER A 8 -31.44 -15.64 29.82
C SER A 8 -32.12 -15.83 28.46
N LEU A 9 -31.39 -16.33 27.46
CA LEU A 9 -31.92 -16.65 26.14
C LEU A 9 -32.78 -17.92 26.18
N ASP A 10 -32.40 -18.91 27.00
CA ASP A 10 -33.18 -20.12 27.23
C ASP A 10 -34.53 -19.84 27.92
N ASN A 11 -34.57 -18.86 28.83
CA ASN A 11 -35.82 -18.44 29.47
C ASN A 11 -36.75 -17.63 28.55
N VAL A 12 -36.21 -16.98 27.52
CA VAL A 12 -37.00 -16.30 26.48
C VAL A 12 -37.54 -17.33 25.49
N SER A 13 -36.74 -18.32 25.10
CA SER A 13 -37.19 -19.41 24.21
C SER A 13 -38.24 -20.31 24.88
N GLY A 14 -38.15 -20.50 26.20
CA GLY A 14 -39.17 -21.18 27.02
C GLY A 14 -40.43 -20.37 27.31
N GLY A 15 -40.54 -19.12 26.82
CA GLY A 15 -41.72 -18.27 26.99
C GLY A 15 -41.93 -17.70 28.40
N LEU A 16 -40.97 -17.87 29.31
CA LEU A 16 -41.06 -17.45 30.71
C LEU A 16 -40.78 -15.96 30.90
N THR A 17 -40.14 -15.30 29.93
CA THR A 17 -39.73 -13.88 30.03
C THR A 17 -39.96 -13.13 28.72
N GLU A 18 -40.34 -11.85 28.81
CA GLU A 18 -40.50 -10.99 27.65
C GLU A 18 -39.15 -10.51 27.10
N TRP A 19 -38.87 -10.86 25.85
CA TRP A 19 -37.61 -10.52 25.16
C TRP A 19 -37.31 -9.01 25.11
N LYS A 20 -38.35 -8.16 25.03
CA LYS A 20 -38.19 -6.69 25.00
C LYS A 20 -37.63 -6.14 26.31
N GLY A 21 -38.03 -6.70 27.45
CA GLY A 21 -37.53 -6.31 28.75
C GLY A 21 -36.05 -6.67 28.93
N LEU A 22 -35.68 -7.88 28.50
CA LEU A 22 -34.30 -8.36 28.52
C LEU A 22 -33.37 -7.49 27.64
N LEU A 23 -33.80 -7.17 26.41
CA LEU A 23 -33.03 -6.30 25.52
C LEU A 23 -32.85 -4.89 26.10
N LYS A 24 -33.87 -4.35 26.76
CA LYS A 24 -33.79 -3.02 27.39
C LYS A 24 -32.78 -3.00 28.54
N ASP A 25 -32.79 -4.01 29.42
CA ASP A 25 -31.83 -4.14 30.52
C ASP A 25 -30.39 -4.42 30.02
N TYR A 26 -30.26 -5.25 28.98
CA TYR A 26 -28.98 -5.45 28.32
C TYR A 26 -28.46 -4.13 27.70
N TRP A 27 -29.30 -3.42 26.95
CA TRP A 27 -28.91 -2.20 26.26
C TRP A 27 -28.52 -1.07 27.22
N THR A 28 -29.22 -0.90 28.33
CA THR A 28 -28.86 0.12 29.34
C THR A 28 -27.49 -0.17 29.96
N ARG A 29 -27.21 -1.44 30.28
CA ARG A 29 -25.89 -1.85 30.79
C ARG A 29 -24.80 -1.69 29.73
N PHE A 30 -25.05 -2.19 28.52
CA PHE A 30 -24.12 -2.10 27.40
C PHE A 30 -23.78 -0.66 27.05
N SER A 31 -24.79 0.21 26.91
CA SER A 31 -24.60 1.64 26.63
C SER A 31 -23.78 2.32 27.74
N SER A 32 -24.05 1.98 29.02
CA SER A 32 -23.25 2.46 30.14
C SER A 32 -21.78 2.03 30.03
N TYR A 33 -21.51 0.77 29.65
CA TYR A 33 -20.15 0.30 29.40
C TYR A 33 -19.48 1.00 28.21
N CYS A 34 -20.19 1.23 27.11
CA CYS A 34 -19.67 1.97 25.96
C CYS A 34 -19.30 3.41 26.32
N ASN A 35 -20.15 4.11 27.07
CA ASN A 35 -19.89 5.47 27.53
C ASN A 35 -18.67 5.52 28.45
N ARG A 36 -18.52 4.54 29.34
CA ARG A 36 -17.33 4.41 30.19
C ARG A 36 -16.08 4.14 29.37
N ALA A 37 -16.12 3.20 28.42
CA ALA A 37 -15.00 2.86 27.56
C ALA A 37 -14.55 4.03 26.68
N ALA A 38 -15.49 4.85 26.19
CA ALA A 38 -15.19 6.02 25.37
C ALA A 38 -14.34 7.08 26.09
N THR A 39 -14.41 7.15 27.42
CA THR A 39 -13.62 8.11 28.21
C THR A 39 -12.16 7.67 28.45
N VAL A 40 -11.80 6.43 28.14
CA VAL A 40 -10.47 5.88 28.43
C VAL A 40 -9.48 6.29 27.35
N HIS A 41 -8.36 6.89 27.75
CA HIS A 41 -7.30 7.27 26.82
C HIS A 41 -6.53 6.03 26.31
N ILE A 42 -6.14 6.03 25.03
CA ILE A 42 -5.46 4.89 24.37
C ILE A 42 -4.22 4.44 25.14
N HIS A 43 -3.42 5.39 25.66
CA HIS A 43 -2.22 5.07 26.43
C HIS A 43 -2.50 4.31 27.75
N GLN A 44 -3.68 4.53 28.35
CA GLN A 44 -4.11 3.77 29.53
C GLN A 44 -4.49 2.34 29.14
N VAL A 45 -5.10 2.17 27.96
CA VAL A 45 -5.43 0.85 27.40
C VAL A 45 -4.16 0.07 27.10
N GLU A 46 -3.16 0.69 26.48
CA GLU A 46 -1.84 0.08 26.21
C GLU A 46 -1.22 -0.47 27.50
N LYS A 47 -1.11 0.36 28.55
CA LYS A 47 -0.57 -0.06 29.86
C LYS A 47 -1.38 -1.19 30.50
N MET A 48 -2.71 -1.14 30.39
CA MET A 48 -3.57 -2.20 30.93
C MET A 48 -3.38 -3.52 30.17
N LEU A 49 -3.23 -3.46 28.85
CA LEU A 49 -2.97 -4.65 28.03
C LEU A 49 -1.59 -5.23 28.32
N GLU A 50 -0.55 -4.40 28.41
CA GLU A 50 0.79 -4.84 28.82
C GLU A 50 0.80 -5.48 30.19
N LYS A 51 0.06 -4.92 31.16
CA LYS A 51 -0.01 -5.49 32.50
C LYS A 51 -0.76 -6.83 32.53
N LYS A 52 -1.81 -6.98 31.72
CA LYS A 52 -2.64 -8.19 31.71
C LYS A 52 -2.07 -9.32 30.85
N PHE A 53 -1.43 -8.96 29.74
CA PHE A 53 -0.99 -9.90 28.70
C PHE A 53 0.52 -9.87 28.49
N GLY A 54 1.29 -9.19 29.35
CA GLY A 54 2.74 -9.06 29.22
C GLY A 54 3.44 -10.41 29.07
N ASP A 55 3.02 -11.41 29.85
CA ASP A 55 3.62 -12.75 29.78
C ASP A 55 3.45 -13.38 28.40
N PHE A 56 2.27 -13.22 27.77
CA PHE A 56 2.01 -13.73 26.43
C PHE A 56 2.65 -12.88 25.33
N LEU A 57 2.56 -11.55 25.45
CA LEU A 57 3.08 -10.61 24.46
C LEU A 57 4.61 -10.69 24.34
N PHE A 58 5.30 -10.98 25.44
CA PHE A 58 6.76 -11.03 25.49
C PHE A 58 7.33 -12.44 25.60
N ALA A 59 6.50 -13.50 25.64
CA ALA A 59 6.95 -14.90 25.68
C ALA A 59 7.81 -15.31 24.48
N SER A 60 7.62 -14.67 23.33
CA SER A 60 8.36 -15.00 22.10
C SER A 60 9.72 -14.31 22.00
N LEU A 61 10.15 -13.59 23.03
CA LEU A 61 11.48 -12.97 23.05
C LEU A 61 12.52 -13.99 23.53
N PRO A 62 13.66 -14.13 22.83
CA PRO A 62 14.62 -15.22 23.03
C PRO A 62 15.23 -15.28 24.43
N ASP A 63 15.29 -14.16 25.15
CA ASP A 63 15.97 -14.08 26.45
C ASP A 63 15.03 -13.76 27.62
N ASN A 64 13.70 -13.70 27.41
CA ASN A 64 12.72 -13.11 28.34
C ASN A 64 13.04 -11.66 28.80
N THR A 65 14.12 -11.08 28.29
CA THR A 65 14.56 -9.72 28.56
C THR A 65 13.85 -8.79 27.59
N ARG A 66 13.26 -7.72 28.11
CA ARG A 66 12.61 -6.68 27.30
C ARG A 66 13.62 -5.71 26.68
N THR A 67 14.89 -6.08 26.58
CA THR A 67 15.95 -5.23 26.04
C THR A 67 15.90 -5.22 24.52
N CYS A 68 15.94 -4.02 23.93
CA CYS A 68 15.92 -3.84 22.49
C CYS A 68 17.24 -4.34 21.87
N PRO A 69 17.22 -5.25 20.89
CA PRO A 69 18.44 -5.78 20.27
C PRO A 69 19.15 -4.76 19.36
N SER A 70 18.44 -3.71 18.92
CA SER A 70 19.02 -2.69 18.03
C SER A 70 19.83 -1.63 18.77
N CYS A 71 19.43 -1.27 20.00
CA CYS A 71 20.10 -0.21 20.76
C CYS A 71 20.65 -0.65 22.11
N LEU A 72 20.31 -1.85 22.59
CA LEU A 72 20.72 -2.46 23.87
C LEU A 72 20.36 -1.68 25.15
N GLU A 73 20.01 -0.40 25.04
CA GLU A 73 19.63 0.47 26.15
C GLU A 73 18.10 0.58 26.31
N GLY A 74 17.36 0.48 25.20
CA GLY A 74 15.91 0.69 25.19
C GLY A 74 15.13 -0.54 25.60
N THR A 75 13.92 -0.32 26.13
CA THR A 75 12.97 -1.39 26.46
C THR A 75 11.89 -1.56 25.40
N LEU A 76 11.49 -2.80 25.15
CA LEU A 76 10.41 -3.17 24.25
C LEU A 76 9.06 -2.99 24.93
N ILE A 77 8.20 -2.21 24.29
CA ILE A 77 6.85 -1.86 24.75
C ILE A 77 5.81 -2.17 23.67
N PHE A 78 4.62 -2.52 24.10
CA PHE A 78 3.46 -2.75 23.25
C PHE A 78 2.84 -1.42 22.84
N LYS A 79 2.58 -1.25 21.55
CA LYS A 79 1.94 -0.06 20.98
C LYS A 79 0.84 -0.45 20.01
N VAL A 80 -0.20 0.39 19.96
CA VAL A 80 -1.27 0.27 18.95
C VAL A 80 -0.89 1.06 17.70
N SER A 81 -1.12 0.48 16.52
CA SER A 81 -0.84 1.15 15.25
C SER A 81 -1.74 2.37 15.04
N ARG A 82 -1.14 3.51 14.67
CA ARG A 82 -1.88 4.73 14.27
C ARG A 82 -2.75 4.54 13.03
N TYR A 83 -2.46 3.51 12.23
CA TYR A 83 -3.17 3.22 10.98
C TYR A 83 -4.41 2.33 11.19
N GLY A 84 -4.79 2.07 12.44
CA GLY A 84 -6.08 1.49 12.79
C GLY A 84 -6.18 -0.04 12.68
N ALA A 85 -5.16 -0.72 12.16
CA ALA A 85 -5.09 -2.18 12.16
C ALA A 85 -3.74 -2.64 12.72
N GLY A 86 -3.80 -3.44 13.78
CA GLY A 86 -2.65 -4.13 14.37
C GLY A 86 -2.07 -3.47 15.62
N TYR A 87 -1.40 -4.31 16.39
CA TYR A 87 -0.52 -3.94 17.48
C TYR A 87 0.91 -4.35 17.12
N PHE A 88 1.90 -3.69 17.71
CA PHE A 88 3.30 -4.03 17.49
C PHE A 88 4.11 -3.83 18.77
N ILE A 89 5.21 -4.55 18.88
CA ILE A 89 6.18 -4.37 19.96
C ILE A 89 7.31 -3.52 19.42
N GLY A 90 7.59 -2.38 20.03
CA GLY A 90 8.61 -1.44 19.57
C GLY A 90 9.45 -0.88 20.70
N CYS A 91 10.58 -0.28 20.35
CA CYS A 91 11.46 0.37 21.34
C CYS A 91 10.80 1.63 21.94
N ASP A 92 11.02 1.85 23.23
CA ASP A 92 10.70 3.08 23.98
C ASP A 92 11.49 4.31 23.53
N GLN A 93 12.75 4.15 23.10
CA GLN A 93 13.65 5.22 22.66
C GLN A 93 13.30 5.83 21.29
N HIS A 94 12.06 5.70 20.81
CA HIS A 94 11.60 6.41 19.62
C HIS A 94 11.61 7.93 19.88
N PRO A 95 12.15 8.77 18.97
CA PRO A 95 12.51 8.52 17.58
C PRO A 95 13.96 8.08 17.31
N LYS A 96 14.82 7.97 18.33
CA LYS A 96 16.24 7.60 18.20
C LYS A 96 16.41 6.15 17.76
N CYS A 97 15.63 5.24 18.32
CA CYS A 97 15.55 3.85 17.89
C CYS A 97 14.18 3.57 17.24
N LYS A 98 14.19 2.98 16.03
CA LYS A 98 12.98 2.63 15.26
C LYS A 98 12.74 1.12 15.19
N TYR A 99 13.35 0.36 16.08
CA TYR A 99 13.20 -1.08 16.11
C TYR A 99 11.77 -1.51 16.45
N ILE A 100 11.27 -2.50 15.69
CA ILE A 100 9.96 -3.14 15.85
C ILE A 100 10.20 -4.66 15.82
N ALA A 101 9.71 -5.38 16.82
CA ALA A 101 9.79 -6.83 16.86
C ALA A 101 8.67 -7.46 16.01
N LYS A 102 8.97 -8.61 15.40
CA LYS A 102 8.03 -9.36 14.54
C LYS A 102 6.83 -9.81 15.39
N THR A 103 5.63 -9.41 14.99
CA THR A 103 4.37 -9.66 15.71
C THR A 103 3.92 -11.12 15.56
N LEU A 104 3.30 -11.67 16.61
CA LEU A 104 2.81 -13.05 16.71
C LEU A 104 1.70 -13.43 15.71
N TYR A 105 1.08 -12.48 15.01
CA TYR A 105 0.01 -12.73 14.05
C TYR A 105 0.38 -12.20 12.66
N GLY A 106 1.34 -12.90 12.05
CA GLY A 106 1.69 -12.80 10.64
C GLY A 106 2.17 -14.17 10.20
N GLU A 107 1.20 -15.08 10.03
CA GLU A 107 1.24 -16.34 9.28
C GLU A 107 2.60 -17.06 9.18
N GLU A 108 2.67 -18.18 9.90
CA GLU A 108 3.37 -19.38 9.45
C GLU A 108 2.64 -19.89 8.18
N GLU A 109 2.91 -19.27 7.03
CA GLU A 109 2.79 -19.95 5.73
C GLU A 109 4.17 -20.50 5.38
N GLU A 110 4.46 -21.70 5.89
CA GLU A 110 5.42 -22.62 5.31
C GLU A 110 4.92 -22.99 3.90
N ASP A 111 5.35 -22.23 2.88
CA ASP A 111 5.59 -22.71 1.50
C ASP A 111 5.78 -21.51 0.54
N ALA A 112 6.91 -20.81 0.65
CA ALA A 112 7.59 -20.15 -0.49
C ALA A 112 8.87 -19.45 -0.03
N VAL A 113 10.03 -20.06 -0.36
CA VAL A 113 11.36 -19.44 -0.56
C VAL A 113 11.91 -18.59 0.61
N PRO A 114 13.13 -18.85 1.11
CA PRO A 114 13.77 -18.00 2.13
C PRO A 114 14.17 -16.66 1.51
N GLN A 115 13.23 -15.72 1.42
CA GLN A 115 13.53 -14.32 1.19
C GLN A 115 13.73 -13.68 2.56
N ASN A 116 14.99 -13.33 2.81
CA ASN A 116 15.49 -12.57 3.94
C ASN A 116 14.54 -11.42 4.33
N ASN A 117 13.64 -11.70 5.26
CA ASN A 117 12.86 -10.69 5.97
C ASN A 117 13.68 -10.09 7.11
N ASN A 118 14.89 -9.64 6.77
CA ASN A 118 15.57 -8.65 7.57
C ASN A 118 14.82 -7.35 7.32
N THR A 119 14.01 -6.92 8.29
CA THR A 119 13.53 -5.53 8.39
C THR A 119 14.72 -4.63 8.75
N THR A 120 15.79 -4.71 7.97
CA THR A 120 16.78 -3.67 7.83
C THR A 120 16.07 -2.58 7.04
N ILE A 121 16.16 -1.34 7.49
CA ILE A 121 15.94 -0.21 6.59
C ILE A 121 16.88 -0.48 5.42
N GLU A 122 16.37 -1.00 4.29
CA GLU A 122 17.20 -1.19 3.09
C GLU A 122 17.72 0.20 2.77
N GLU A 123 18.98 0.44 3.12
CA GLU A 123 19.65 1.69 2.80
C GLU A 123 19.48 1.92 1.31
N PRO A 124 19.15 3.14 0.88
CA PRO A 124 18.95 3.42 -0.52
C PRO A 124 20.22 3.02 -1.28
N LYS A 125 20.15 1.92 -2.04
CA LYS A 125 21.29 1.41 -2.81
C LYS A 125 21.63 2.48 -3.84
N LEU A 126 22.80 3.10 -3.68
CA LEU A 126 23.28 4.10 -4.61
C LEU A 126 23.75 3.36 -5.87
N LEU A 127 23.05 3.55 -6.98
CA LEU A 127 23.41 2.93 -8.25
C LEU A 127 24.53 3.71 -8.94
N GLY A 128 24.48 5.04 -8.88
CA GLY A 128 25.49 5.89 -9.51
C GLY A 128 25.07 7.36 -9.62
N LEU A 129 25.74 8.09 -10.51
CA LEU A 129 25.47 9.49 -10.81
C LEU A 129 24.95 9.63 -12.24
N HIS A 130 24.03 10.57 -12.44
CA HIS A 130 23.53 10.90 -13.78
C HIS A 130 24.61 11.67 -14.57
N PRO A 131 24.97 11.26 -15.80
CA PRO A 131 26.08 11.85 -16.57
C PRO A 131 25.91 13.34 -16.88
N VAL A 132 24.66 13.79 -17.11
CA VAL A 132 24.34 15.21 -17.42
C VAL A 132 24.03 16.07 -16.19
N SER A 133 23.21 15.59 -15.24
CA SER A 133 22.78 16.39 -14.09
C SER A 133 23.68 16.26 -12.86
N ASN A 134 24.61 15.31 -12.82
CA ASN A 134 25.44 14.97 -11.65
C ASN A 134 24.63 14.65 -10.38
N GLU A 135 23.35 14.29 -10.54
CA GLU A 135 22.46 13.90 -9.45
C GLU A 135 22.60 12.41 -9.15
N LYS A 136 22.46 12.03 -7.87
CA LYS A 136 22.51 10.63 -7.42
C LYS A 136 21.28 9.86 -7.92
N ILE A 137 21.50 8.66 -8.43
CA ILE A 137 20.46 7.70 -8.79
C ILE A 137 20.36 6.69 -7.65
N LEU A 138 19.22 6.71 -6.96
CA LEU A 138 18.97 5.90 -5.77
C LEU A 138 17.94 4.81 -6.06
N LEU A 139 18.23 3.59 -5.67
CA LEU A 139 17.28 2.49 -5.63
C LEU A 139 16.66 2.42 -4.23
N LYS A 140 15.33 2.53 -4.17
CA LYS A 140 14.57 2.54 -2.90
C LYS A 140 13.44 1.51 -2.95
N ASN A 141 13.10 1.01 -1.77
CA ASN A 141 11.93 0.17 -1.57
C ASN A 141 10.74 1.01 -1.07
N GLY A 142 9.52 0.69 -1.50
CA GLY A 142 8.31 1.42 -1.16
C GLY A 142 7.08 0.52 -1.14
N PRO A 143 5.90 1.05 -0.78
CA PRO A 143 4.67 0.24 -0.64
C PRO A 143 4.19 -0.40 -1.95
N TYR A 144 4.68 0.09 -3.10
CA TYR A 144 4.34 -0.41 -4.43
C TYR A 144 5.49 -1.19 -5.09
N GLY A 145 6.52 -1.56 -4.31
CA GLY A 145 7.74 -2.24 -4.77
C GLY A 145 8.92 -1.30 -4.97
N PHE A 146 10.00 -1.84 -5.53
CA PHE A 146 11.25 -1.13 -5.79
C PHE A 146 11.09 -0.05 -6.87
N TYR A 147 11.71 1.10 -6.62
CA TYR A 147 11.72 2.23 -7.55
C TYR A 147 13.07 2.94 -7.56
N VAL A 148 13.40 3.49 -8.73
CA VAL A 148 14.54 4.38 -8.93
C VAL A 148 14.09 5.81 -8.68
N GLN A 149 14.91 6.58 -7.97
CA GLN A 149 14.73 8.00 -7.75
C GLN A 149 15.95 8.78 -8.24
N LEU A 150 15.70 9.84 -9.01
CA LEU A 150 16.72 10.81 -9.40
C LEU A 150 16.81 11.92 -8.33
N GLY A 151 17.97 12.02 -7.68
CA GLY A 151 18.25 12.99 -6.62
C GLY A 151 17.69 12.60 -5.24
N GLU A 152 18.13 13.36 -4.23
CA GLU A 152 17.64 13.21 -2.85
C GLU A 152 16.33 13.98 -2.65
N ASP A 153 15.51 13.54 -1.69
CA ASP A 153 14.26 14.24 -1.34
C ASP A 153 14.60 15.58 -0.64
N ARG A 154 14.51 16.69 -1.38
CA ARG A 154 14.69 18.06 -0.84
C ARG A 154 13.32 18.71 -0.60
N LYS A 155 13.22 19.53 0.45
CA LYS A 155 11.95 20.07 0.98
C LYS A 155 11.08 20.88 0.00
N ASN A 156 11.56 21.23 -1.20
CA ASN A 156 10.81 22.03 -2.18
C ASN A 156 10.78 21.43 -3.62
N CYS A 157 11.32 20.23 -3.84
CA CYS A 157 11.36 19.60 -5.18
C CYS A 157 10.86 18.16 -5.11
N THR A 158 9.86 17.82 -5.92
CA THR A 158 9.45 16.42 -6.12
C THR A 158 10.43 15.75 -7.09
N PRO A 159 11.26 14.79 -6.62
CA PRO A 159 12.22 14.13 -7.49
C PRO A 159 11.52 13.24 -8.51
N LYS A 160 12.15 13.03 -9.67
CA LYS A 160 11.66 12.09 -10.67
C LYS A 160 11.82 10.66 -10.15
N ARG A 161 10.77 9.85 -10.27
CA ARG A 161 10.72 8.47 -9.80
C ARG A 161 10.24 7.55 -10.91
N ALA A 162 10.81 6.36 -10.99
CA ALA A 162 10.40 5.31 -11.92
C ALA A 162 10.33 3.96 -11.21
N SER A 163 9.24 3.22 -11.40
CA SER A 163 9.03 1.89 -10.81
C SER A 163 9.78 0.80 -11.57
N ILE A 164 10.35 -0.17 -10.86
CA ILE A 164 11.11 -1.28 -11.46
C ILE A 164 10.23 -2.52 -11.67
N GLY A 165 8.97 -2.32 -12.08
CA GLY A 165 7.97 -3.41 -12.13
C GLY A 165 8.26 -4.54 -13.13
N GLN A 166 9.25 -4.40 -14.01
CA GLN A 166 9.57 -5.39 -15.06
C GLN A 166 10.79 -6.27 -14.75
N LEU A 167 11.67 -5.86 -13.84
CA LEU A 167 12.89 -6.60 -13.53
C LEU A 167 12.60 -7.58 -12.40
N LYS A 168 12.93 -8.85 -12.62
CA LYS A 168 12.74 -9.93 -11.63
C LYS A 168 13.81 -9.89 -10.55
N ASP A 169 14.99 -9.36 -10.87
CA ASP A 169 16.13 -9.29 -9.96
C ASP A 169 16.50 -7.83 -9.70
N VAL A 170 16.47 -7.45 -8.42
CA VAL A 170 16.71 -6.08 -7.95
C VAL A 170 18.20 -5.76 -7.88
N ASP A 171 19.04 -6.78 -7.74
CA ASP A 171 20.48 -6.61 -7.55
C ASP A 171 21.28 -6.40 -8.82
N SER A 172 20.76 -6.84 -9.97
CA SER A 172 21.41 -6.74 -11.28
C SER A 172 21.18 -5.40 -11.98
N ILE A 173 20.46 -4.46 -11.36
CA ILE A 173 20.10 -3.18 -11.98
C ILE A 173 21.35 -2.32 -12.18
N THR A 174 21.55 -1.90 -13.43
CA THR A 174 22.65 -1.01 -13.82
C THR A 174 22.21 0.47 -13.85
N VAL A 175 23.18 1.38 -13.95
CA VAL A 175 22.90 2.83 -14.06
C VAL A 175 22.17 3.14 -15.38
N GLU A 176 22.51 2.42 -16.44
CA GLU A 176 21.94 2.56 -17.77
C GLU A 176 20.45 2.22 -17.77
N ASP A 177 20.08 1.10 -17.15
CA ASP A 177 18.68 0.67 -17.01
C ASP A 177 17.86 1.68 -16.22
N ALA A 178 18.44 2.19 -15.13
CA ALA A 178 17.82 3.22 -14.29
C ALA A 178 17.57 4.52 -15.08
N LEU A 179 18.52 4.94 -15.91
CA LEU A 179 18.38 6.10 -16.80
C LEU A 179 17.30 5.87 -17.85
N GLU A 180 17.21 4.67 -18.45
CA GLU A 180 16.16 4.35 -19.40
C GLU A 180 14.77 4.47 -18.76
N LEU A 181 14.58 3.94 -17.56
CA LEU A 181 13.31 4.00 -16.83
C LEU A 181 12.90 5.43 -16.45
N LEU A 182 13.87 6.27 -16.07
CA LEU A 182 13.64 7.67 -15.67
C LEU A 182 13.23 8.58 -16.84
N ARG A 183 13.40 8.15 -18.10
CA ARG A 183 12.97 8.92 -19.28
C ARG A 183 11.46 8.93 -19.48
N TYR A 184 10.74 7.94 -18.95
CA TYR A 184 9.29 7.86 -19.10
C TYR A 184 8.58 8.74 -18.06
N PRO A 185 7.48 9.44 -18.40
CA PRO A 185 6.70 9.32 -19.64
C PRO A 185 7.27 10.12 -20.83
N ILE A 186 7.27 9.52 -22.01
CA ILE A 186 7.70 10.16 -23.27
C ILE A 186 6.46 10.53 -24.09
N THR A 187 6.42 11.74 -24.62
CA THR A 187 5.37 12.17 -25.55
C THR A 187 5.85 11.93 -26.98
N LEU A 188 5.16 11.06 -27.73
CA LEU A 188 5.53 10.68 -29.11
C LEU A 188 5.13 11.74 -30.15
N GLY A 189 4.10 12.54 -29.85
CA GLY A 189 3.57 13.58 -30.73
C GLY A 189 2.07 13.79 -30.54
N GLU A 190 1.47 14.59 -31.42
CA GLU A 190 0.04 14.87 -31.45
C GLU A 190 -0.70 13.95 -32.42
N HIS A 191 -1.88 13.47 -32.02
CA HIS A 191 -2.72 12.62 -32.85
C HIS A 191 -3.27 13.40 -34.07
N PRO A 192 -3.17 12.90 -35.31
CA PRO A 192 -3.51 13.68 -36.53
C PRO A 192 -4.98 14.12 -36.58
N LYS A 193 -5.90 13.34 -36.00
CA LYS A 193 -7.34 13.68 -35.97
C LYS A 193 -7.74 14.64 -34.84
N ASP A 194 -7.03 14.58 -33.72
CA ASP A 194 -7.49 15.13 -32.44
C ASP A 194 -6.55 16.20 -31.86
N LYS A 195 -5.35 16.37 -32.45
CA LYS A 195 -4.24 17.24 -32.00
C LYS A 195 -3.84 17.04 -30.54
N GLN A 196 -4.13 15.87 -29.97
CA GLN A 196 -3.85 15.59 -28.57
C GLN A 196 -2.65 14.68 -28.38
N PRO A 197 -1.91 14.82 -27.27
CA PRO A 197 -0.65 14.14 -27.08
C PRO A 197 -0.86 12.63 -26.91
N VAL A 198 -0.06 11.87 -27.63
CA VAL A 198 0.10 10.43 -27.46
C VAL A 198 1.31 10.20 -26.55
N VAL A 199 1.05 9.65 -25.37
CA VAL A 199 2.06 9.50 -24.31
C VAL A 199 2.37 8.02 -24.07
N LEU A 200 3.65 7.67 -24.16
CA LEU A 200 4.19 6.35 -23.80
C LEU A 200 4.59 6.36 -22.32
N LYS A 201 4.00 5.45 -21.54
CA LYS A 201 4.16 5.38 -20.08
C LYS A 201 4.50 3.95 -19.64
N LEU A 202 5.37 3.85 -18.63
CA LEU A 202 5.64 2.61 -17.90
C LEU A 202 4.50 2.27 -16.93
N ALA A 203 3.98 1.04 -16.99
CA ALA A 203 2.95 0.50 -16.10
C ALA A 203 3.36 -0.87 -15.54
N LYS A 204 2.60 -1.39 -14.56
CA LYS A 204 2.90 -2.65 -13.85
C LYS A 204 3.07 -3.86 -14.79
N VAL A 205 2.25 -3.94 -15.84
CA VAL A 205 2.26 -5.07 -16.80
C VAL A 205 3.25 -4.83 -17.95
N GLY A 206 3.70 -3.58 -18.13
CA GLY A 206 4.66 -3.18 -19.14
C GLY A 206 4.39 -1.77 -19.69
N PHE A 207 4.89 -1.48 -20.88
CA PHE A 207 4.69 -0.18 -21.51
C PHE A 207 3.27 -0.04 -22.04
N THR A 208 2.71 1.17 -21.89
CA THR A 208 1.36 1.50 -22.30
C THR A 208 1.36 2.82 -23.05
N ILE A 209 0.58 2.88 -24.12
CA ILE A 209 0.35 4.09 -24.88
C ILE A 209 -0.99 4.64 -24.45
N ARG A 210 -0.97 5.88 -23.96
CA ARG A 210 -2.16 6.60 -23.53
C ARG A 210 -2.45 7.72 -24.50
N HIS A 211 -3.68 7.74 -24.98
CA HIS A 211 -4.27 8.86 -25.70
C HIS A 211 -5.63 9.16 -25.06
N ARG A 212 -5.84 10.34 -24.50
CA ARG A 212 -7.08 10.69 -23.77
C ARG A 212 -7.48 9.64 -22.72
N ARG A 213 -8.54 8.87 -23.04
CA ARG A 213 -9.18 7.81 -22.25
C ARG A 213 -8.84 6.41 -22.78
N THR A 214 -8.24 6.31 -23.96
CA THR A 214 -7.83 5.04 -24.56
C THR A 214 -6.41 4.71 -24.12
N ILE A 215 -6.24 3.49 -23.60
CA ILE A 215 -4.96 2.93 -23.20
C ILE A 215 -4.75 1.66 -24.00
N ALA A 216 -3.71 1.65 -24.83
CA ALA A 216 -3.24 0.46 -25.53
C ALA A 216 -2.04 -0.13 -24.79
N THR A 217 -2.01 -1.45 -24.64
CA THR A 217 -0.86 -2.15 -24.05
C THR A 217 0.14 -2.46 -25.15
N VAL A 218 1.42 -2.20 -24.90
CA VAL A 218 2.48 -2.55 -25.86
C VAL A 218 2.83 -4.02 -25.68
N PRO A 219 2.87 -4.83 -26.77
CA PRO A 219 3.33 -6.21 -26.71
C PRO A 219 4.76 -6.33 -26.19
N LYS A 220 5.05 -7.35 -25.38
CA LYS A 220 6.38 -7.57 -24.76
C LYS A 220 7.52 -7.75 -25.76
N ASN A 221 7.20 -8.11 -27.00
CA ASN A 221 8.18 -8.32 -28.08
C ASN A 221 8.78 -7.00 -28.60
N LEU A 222 8.10 -5.86 -28.37
CA LEU A 222 8.52 -4.56 -28.89
C LEU A 222 9.27 -3.79 -27.81
N LYS A 223 10.54 -3.48 -28.09
CA LYS A 223 11.34 -2.56 -27.26
C LYS A 223 10.75 -1.15 -27.32
N PRO A 224 10.75 -0.41 -26.21
CA PRO A 224 10.06 0.87 -26.12
C PRO A 224 10.71 1.96 -27.00
N GLY A 225 12.02 1.87 -27.26
CA GLY A 225 12.72 2.78 -28.17
C GLY A 225 12.30 2.68 -29.65
N ASN A 226 11.67 1.57 -30.06
CA ASN A 226 11.26 1.32 -31.46
C ASN A 226 9.81 1.70 -31.75
N ILE A 227 9.13 2.34 -30.78
CA ILE A 227 7.72 2.73 -30.90
C ILE A 227 7.64 4.10 -31.56
N THR A 228 7.31 4.10 -32.85
CA THR A 228 7.02 5.30 -33.62
C THR A 228 5.55 5.71 -33.47
N MET A 229 5.24 6.94 -33.89
CA MET A 229 3.86 7.46 -33.89
C MET A 229 2.90 6.56 -34.69
N GLU A 230 3.34 6.04 -35.84
CA GLU A 230 2.52 5.15 -36.70
C GLU A 230 2.11 3.87 -35.97
N LYS A 231 3.07 3.18 -35.34
CA LYS A 231 2.79 1.99 -34.52
C LYS A 231 1.90 2.31 -33.33
N ALA A 232 2.06 3.50 -32.74
CA ALA A 232 1.20 3.92 -31.65
C ALA A 232 -0.26 4.09 -32.09
N LEU A 233 -0.50 4.63 -33.29
CA LEU A 233 -1.83 4.74 -33.88
C LEU A 233 -2.45 3.39 -34.23
N GLU A 234 -1.63 2.45 -34.71
CA GLU A 234 -2.04 1.07 -34.95
C GLU A 234 -2.50 0.38 -33.66
N LEU A 235 -1.69 0.47 -32.59
CA LEU A 235 -2.01 -0.11 -31.28
C LEU A 235 -3.25 0.56 -30.65
N LEU A 236 -3.43 1.87 -30.82
CA LEU A 236 -4.61 2.59 -30.34
C LEU A 236 -5.90 2.27 -31.12
N SER A 237 -5.77 1.77 -32.35
CA SER A 237 -6.92 1.35 -33.19
C SER A 237 -7.27 -0.12 -33.01
N SER A 238 -6.40 -0.91 -32.36
CA SER A 238 -6.59 -2.34 -32.11
C SER A 238 -7.74 -2.63 -31.13
N LYS A 239 -8.17 -3.90 -31.09
CA LYS A 239 -9.28 -4.34 -30.21
C LYS A 239 -8.88 -4.41 -28.72
N ASP A 240 -7.59 -4.48 -28.40
CA ASP A 240 -7.08 -4.69 -27.04
C ASP A 240 -6.99 -3.40 -26.20
N VAL A 241 -7.73 -2.36 -26.60
CA VAL A 241 -7.68 -1.04 -25.98
C VAL A 241 -8.61 -0.97 -24.78
N ARG A 242 -8.04 -0.62 -23.63
CA ARG A 242 -8.80 -0.32 -22.41
C ARG A 242 -9.26 1.13 -22.44
N ARG A 243 -10.55 1.38 -22.19
CA ARG A 243 -11.11 2.72 -22.03
C ARG A 243 -11.25 3.04 -20.55
N CYS A 244 -10.60 4.11 -20.09
CA CYS A 244 -10.68 4.58 -18.72
C CYS A 244 -11.78 5.63 -18.54
N GLY A 245 -12.52 5.51 -17.44
CA GLY A 245 -13.56 6.44 -17.01
C GLY A 245 -14.98 5.95 -17.28
N ARG A 246 -15.96 6.58 -16.61
CA ARG A 246 -17.39 6.31 -16.82
C ARG A 246 -17.73 6.56 -18.30
N PRO A 247 -18.39 5.62 -19.00
CA PRO A 247 -18.85 5.88 -20.36
C PRO A 247 -19.74 7.13 -20.30
N LYS A 248 -19.42 8.15 -21.11
CA LYS A 248 -20.40 9.21 -21.35
C LYS A 248 -21.58 8.52 -22.04
N GLY A 249 -22.78 8.70 -21.49
CA GLY A 249 -24.01 8.21 -22.10
C GLY A 249 -24.04 8.60 -23.58
N LYS A 250 -24.59 7.72 -24.42
CA LYS A 250 -24.72 7.98 -25.87
C LYS A 250 -25.22 9.42 -26.08
N PRO A 251 -24.59 10.24 -26.92
CA PRO A 251 -25.20 11.50 -27.31
C PRO A 251 -26.56 11.16 -27.90
N LYS A 252 -27.63 11.80 -27.41
CA LYS A 252 -28.94 11.76 -28.07
C LYS A 252 -28.68 12.24 -29.50
N VAL A 253 -28.95 11.38 -30.47
CA VAL A 253 -29.03 11.78 -31.86
C VAL A 253 -30.18 12.78 -31.89
N GLU A 254 -29.86 14.07 -32.06
CA GLU A 254 -30.87 15.04 -32.48
C GLU A 254 -31.24 14.64 -33.91
N GLU A 255 -32.38 13.96 -34.00
CA GLU A 255 -33.06 13.61 -35.22
C GLU A 255 -33.38 14.93 -35.93
N ALA A 256 -32.67 15.17 -37.05
CA ALA A 256 -32.83 16.35 -37.85
C ALA A 256 -34.29 16.43 -38.34
N LEU A 257 -34.95 17.51 -37.93
CA LEU A 257 -36.28 17.90 -38.35
C LEU A 257 -36.20 18.38 -39.81
N GLU A 258 -36.32 17.46 -40.74
CA GLU A 258 -36.68 17.74 -42.13
C GLU A 258 -37.84 16.83 -42.51
N MET A 259 -39.07 17.34 -42.37
CA MET A 259 -40.20 17.14 -43.28
C MET A 259 -41.46 17.80 -42.71
N MET A 260 -41.91 18.86 -43.42
CA MET A 260 -43.26 19.46 -43.49
C MET A 260 -43.87 20.09 -42.24
#